data_AF-A0A1A8QXX8-F1
#
_entry.id   AF-A0A1A8QXX8-F1
#
_cell.length_a   1.000
_cell.length_b   1.000
_cell.length_c   1.000
_cell.angle_alpha   90.00
_cell.angle_beta   90.00
_cell.angle_gamma   90.00
#
_symmetry.space_group_name_H-M   'P 1'
#
loop_
_entity.id
_entity.type
_entity.pdbx_description
1 polymer ?
#
loop_
_entity_poly.entity_id
_entity_poly.type
_entity_poly.pdbx_seq_one_letter_code
_entity_poly.pdbx_strand_id
1 'polypeptide(L)'
;MDLNSILSQLETVNEEDVEKLLQRYSQENTKTFTFDQKEESLRSKLCQRVLTILRKQTRPSCQKACLETLRILSRDKRVLAPVATREGMLVLTNLAGLQAGPEEADHNQKASTQSEEELRVVVEALKCLCNVVYNSPAAQQVCVDIQLAHGLCASLHTARSWHHEVGLFILRLLFLLSALRPDVRGVLRKDCHAVRLLAEVLEHTLNVRWVGTYEAARTDPQALPLPAENNERAMEALKALFNLTLTEVRDEEDNHQFRLIAAILRHLLMLKTETEDKTEEAHSHAVNLLNNLPVSCLDVLIDTPVQGGQEKYGGKNIEAVQVLLDFMEKRIDKGSSYKEGLTPVLSLLTEGSRCHRELRRYLKAQVLPPLKDVKSRPEVGTTIRNKLVRLMTHVDMGVKQTAAEFLFVLCKESVDNLLKYTGYGNAAGLLVARGLLAGGRGETQYSEDEDSDTEEYKSAKPFINPITGHVEEPMPNPIEDMTEEQKEYEAEKLANMFDKLSRQNLIRPMGVRPDGTLAPLEETLCDPPEDNSESDSD
;
A
#
# COMPACT_ATOMS: atom_id res chain seq x y z
N MET A 1 14.89 0.15 -40.45
CA MET A 1 16.13 0.58 -41.12
C MET A 1 17.30 -0.25 -40.63
N ASP A 2 18.31 -0.52 -41.48
CA ASP A 2 19.55 -1.18 -41.07
C ASP A 2 20.40 -0.25 -40.19
N LEU A 3 20.79 -0.72 -39.00
CA LEU A 3 21.57 0.05 -38.02
C LEU A 3 22.96 0.41 -38.54
N ASN A 4 23.58 -0.42 -39.39
CA ASN A 4 24.89 -0.11 -39.96
C ASN A 4 24.83 1.13 -40.88
N SER A 5 23.78 1.20 -41.70
CA SER A 5 23.52 2.36 -42.56
C SER A 5 23.25 3.65 -41.76
N ILE A 6 22.55 3.54 -40.62
CA ILE A 6 22.32 4.70 -39.74
C ILE A 6 23.65 5.17 -39.13
N LEU A 7 24.46 4.25 -38.60
CA LEU A 7 25.72 4.58 -37.95
C LEU A 7 26.71 5.26 -38.90
N SER A 8 26.79 4.81 -40.16
CA SER A 8 27.69 5.42 -41.16
C SER A 8 27.23 6.81 -41.59
N GLN A 9 25.92 7.04 -41.69
CA GLN A 9 25.36 8.36 -42.00
C GLN A 9 25.54 9.35 -40.84
N LEU A 10 25.45 8.92 -39.58
CA LEU A 10 25.68 9.81 -38.44
C LEU A 10 27.11 10.38 -38.36
N GLU A 11 28.08 9.82 -39.07
CA GLU A 11 29.47 10.31 -39.09
C GLU A 11 29.73 11.40 -40.12
N THR A 12 28.89 11.51 -41.15
CA THR A 12 29.22 12.26 -42.38
C THR A 12 28.28 13.43 -42.67
N VAL A 13 27.15 13.54 -41.98
CA VAL A 13 26.08 14.46 -42.38
C VAL A 13 25.90 15.63 -41.41
N ASN A 14 25.38 16.74 -41.93
CA ASN A 14 25.05 17.95 -41.18
C ASN A 14 23.91 17.70 -40.16
N GLU A 15 23.66 18.67 -39.29
CA GLU A 15 22.70 18.57 -38.19
C GLU A 15 21.24 18.31 -38.65
N GLU A 16 20.82 18.88 -39.78
CA GLU A 16 19.44 18.74 -40.28
C GLU A 16 19.16 17.34 -40.83
N ASP A 17 20.15 16.72 -41.46
CA ASP A 17 20.04 15.37 -41.97
C ASP A 17 20.17 14.33 -40.86
N VAL A 18 20.99 14.60 -39.83
CA VAL A 18 21.01 13.83 -38.59
C VAL A 18 19.62 13.84 -37.94
N GLU A 19 18.99 15.01 -37.84
CA GLU A 19 17.64 15.13 -37.30
C GLU A 19 16.64 14.26 -38.08
N LYS A 20 16.59 14.39 -39.42
CA LYS A 20 15.67 13.60 -40.27
C LYS A 20 15.92 12.09 -40.16
N LEU A 21 17.18 11.69 -40.12
CA LEU A 21 17.57 10.28 -39.99
C LEU A 21 17.08 9.68 -38.68
N LEU A 22 17.31 10.38 -37.56
CA LEU A 22 16.88 9.94 -36.24
C LEU A 22 15.36 9.98 -36.07
N GLN A 23 14.67 10.98 -36.64
CA GLN A 23 13.20 11.01 -36.67
C GLN A 23 12.63 9.79 -37.39
N ARG A 24 13.19 9.41 -38.54
CA ARG A 24 12.76 8.20 -39.27
C ARG A 24 13.01 6.94 -38.43
N TYR A 25 14.16 6.85 -37.76
CA TYR A 25 14.46 5.72 -36.88
C TYR A 25 13.45 5.63 -35.72
N SER A 26 13.16 6.75 -35.07
CA SER A 26 12.21 6.83 -33.98
C SER A 26 10.80 6.44 -34.43
N GLN A 27 10.35 6.91 -35.59
CA GLN A 27 9.03 6.56 -36.14
C GLN A 27 8.88 5.04 -36.36
N GLU A 28 9.90 4.39 -36.91
CA GLU A 28 9.89 2.94 -37.13
C GLU A 28 9.93 2.12 -35.83
N ASN A 29 10.60 2.64 -34.80
CA ASN A 29 10.90 1.89 -33.57
C ASN A 29 10.14 2.36 -32.32
N THR A 30 9.22 3.32 -32.44
CA THR A 30 8.51 3.91 -31.29
C THR A 30 7.77 2.88 -30.45
N LYS A 31 7.25 1.80 -31.07
CA LYS A 31 6.52 0.70 -30.41
C LYS A 31 7.38 -0.55 -30.17
N THR A 32 8.69 -0.46 -30.37
CA THR A 32 9.60 -1.60 -30.17
C THR A 32 9.93 -1.74 -28.68
N PHE A 33 9.68 -2.93 -28.13
CA PHE A 33 10.02 -3.32 -26.75
C PHE A 33 10.89 -4.57 -26.67
N THR A 34 11.01 -5.30 -27.77
CA THR A 34 11.86 -6.48 -27.92
C THR A 34 12.92 -6.18 -28.96
N PHE A 35 14.15 -6.58 -28.68
CA PHE A 35 15.30 -6.19 -29.48
C PHE A 35 16.16 -7.40 -29.83
N ASP A 36 16.64 -7.48 -31.06
CA ASP A 36 17.50 -8.59 -31.51
C ASP A 36 18.86 -8.52 -30.80
N GLN A 37 19.28 -9.61 -30.18
CA GLN A 37 20.56 -9.71 -29.50
C GLN A 37 21.75 -9.59 -30.46
N LYS A 38 21.59 -9.97 -31.73
CA LYS A 38 22.65 -9.86 -32.74
C LYS A 38 23.06 -8.41 -33.01
N GLU A 39 22.13 -7.47 -32.82
CA GLU A 39 22.34 -6.05 -33.07
C GLU A 39 22.75 -5.26 -31.83
N GLU A 40 22.96 -5.93 -30.68
CA GLU A 40 23.27 -5.29 -29.39
C GLU A 40 24.49 -4.35 -29.48
N SER A 41 25.56 -4.80 -30.15
CA SER A 41 26.78 -3.99 -30.34
C SER A 41 26.53 -2.74 -31.19
N LEU A 42 25.67 -2.83 -32.21
CA LEU A 42 25.31 -1.71 -33.08
C LEU A 42 24.44 -0.71 -32.34
N ARG A 43 23.45 -1.18 -31.57
CA ARG A 43 22.62 -0.33 -30.71
C ARG A 43 23.43 0.38 -29.64
N SER A 44 24.39 -0.30 -29.01
CA SER A 44 25.31 0.33 -28.05
C SER A 44 26.15 1.43 -28.71
N LYS A 45 26.67 1.20 -29.92
CA LYS A 45 27.37 2.25 -30.69
C LYS A 45 26.44 3.42 -31.03
N LEU A 46 25.18 3.15 -31.36
CA LEU A 46 24.18 4.18 -31.64
C LEU A 46 23.93 5.06 -30.41
N CYS A 47 23.76 4.47 -29.21
CA CYS A 47 23.67 5.21 -27.95
C CYS A 47 24.86 6.18 -27.77
N GLN A 48 26.08 5.68 -28.00
CA GLN A 48 27.30 6.49 -27.85
C GLN A 48 27.36 7.64 -28.86
N ARG A 49 27.00 7.40 -30.13
CA ARG A 49 26.98 8.43 -31.18
C ARG A 49 25.94 9.50 -30.89
N VAL A 50 24.72 9.10 -30.52
CA VAL A 50 23.64 10.04 -30.18
C VAL A 50 24.02 10.89 -28.97
N LEU A 51 24.62 10.31 -27.93
CA LEU A 51 25.15 11.09 -26.80
C LEU A 51 26.24 12.07 -27.21
N THR A 52 27.12 11.68 -28.13
CA THR A 52 28.16 12.57 -28.65
C THR A 52 27.57 13.77 -29.40
N ILE A 53 26.45 13.56 -30.11
CA ILE A 53 25.71 14.63 -30.78
C ILE A 53 25.06 15.55 -29.76
N LEU A 54 24.38 15.01 -28.73
CA LEU A 54 23.75 15.80 -27.66
C LEU A 54 24.74 16.65 -26.85
N ARG A 55 26.02 16.27 -26.81
CA ARG A 55 27.09 17.08 -26.19
C ARG A 55 27.46 18.30 -27.01
N LYS A 56 27.26 18.26 -28.33
CA LYS A 56 27.40 19.44 -29.19
C LYS A 56 26.13 20.26 -28.98
N GLN A 57 26.24 21.56 -28.72
CA GLN A 57 25.07 22.43 -28.55
C GLN A 57 24.31 22.51 -29.88
N THR A 58 23.34 21.61 -30.07
CA THR A 58 22.48 21.50 -31.25
C THR A 58 21.14 22.22 -31.03
N ARG A 59 20.40 22.44 -32.12
CA ARG A 59 19.04 22.97 -32.13
C ARG A 59 18.10 22.07 -31.30
N PRO A 60 17.07 22.64 -30.64
CA PRO A 60 16.10 21.87 -29.85
C PRO A 60 15.42 20.72 -30.62
N SER A 61 15.14 20.92 -31.92
CA SER A 61 14.56 19.88 -32.79
C SER A 61 15.46 18.65 -32.92
N CYS A 62 16.77 18.86 -33.11
CA CYS A 62 17.76 17.80 -33.21
C CYS A 62 17.99 17.14 -31.84
N GLN A 63 18.04 17.91 -30.75
CA GLN A 63 18.10 17.38 -29.38
C GLN A 63 16.92 16.46 -29.08
N LYS A 64 15.71 16.88 -29.43
CA LYS A 64 14.50 16.07 -29.27
C LYS A 64 14.60 14.75 -30.05
N ALA A 65 14.98 14.78 -31.33
CA ALA A 65 15.14 13.57 -32.14
C ALA A 65 16.19 12.59 -31.57
N CYS A 66 17.28 13.15 -31.04
CA CYS A 66 18.32 12.40 -30.33
C CYS A 66 17.78 11.75 -29.05
N LEU A 67 17.05 12.50 -28.23
CA LEU A 67 16.46 12.00 -27.00
C LEU A 67 15.37 10.95 -27.26
N GLU A 68 14.52 11.12 -28.28
CA GLU A 68 13.54 10.09 -28.69
C GLU A 68 14.22 8.77 -29.07
N THR A 69 15.34 8.87 -29.80
CA THR A 69 16.16 7.72 -30.15
C THR A 69 16.73 7.05 -28.89
N LEU A 70 17.32 7.82 -27.97
CA LEU A 70 17.82 7.30 -26.70
C LEU A 70 16.71 6.72 -25.82
N ARG A 71 15.52 7.31 -25.79
CA ARG A 71 14.38 6.79 -25.02
C ARG A 71 13.97 5.42 -25.55
N ILE A 72 13.95 5.21 -26.87
CA ILE A 72 13.65 3.90 -27.46
C ILE A 72 14.75 2.91 -27.10
N LEU A 73 16.03 3.27 -27.29
CA LEU A 73 17.17 2.40 -26.98
C LEU A 73 17.27 2.06 -25.48
N SER A 74 16.87 2.98 -24.60
CA SER A 74 16.91 2.80 -23.15
C SER A 74 15.94 1.74 -22.61
N ARG A 75 15.04 1.22 -23.46
CA ARG A 75 14.21 0.05 -23.15
C ARG A 75 15.01 -1.25 -23.18
N ASP A 76 16.14 -1.28 -23.89
CA ASP A 76 17.07 -2.41 -23.90
C ASP A 76 18.14 -2.23 -22.81
N LYS A 77 18.00 -2.97 -21.71
CA LYS A 77 18.93 -2.91 -20.57
C LYS A 77 20.39 -3.25 -20.91
N ARG A 78 20.65 -3.92 -22.05
CA ARG A 78 22.00 -4.38 -22.43
C ARG A 78 22.85 -3.30 -23.08
N VAL A 79 22.23 -2.24 -23.61
CA VAL A 79 22.92 -1.20 -24.42
C VAL A 79 23.12 0.11 -23.67
N LEU A 80 22.84 0.14 -22.37
CA LEU A 80 22.85 1.35 -21.56
C LEU A 80 24.24 1.76 -21.05
N ALA A 81 25.26 0.91 -21.18
CA ALA A 81 26.60 1.19 -20.68
C ALA A 81 27.18 2.55 -21.15
N PRO A 82 27.02 2.99 -22.41
CA PRO A 82 27.49 4.31 -22.85
C PRO A 82 26.75 5.48 -22.19
N VAL A 83 25.48 5.28 -21.83
CA VAL A 83 24.61 6.31 -21.21
C VAL A 83 24.82 6.38 -19.70
N ALA A 84 24.99 5.23 -19.05
CA ALA A 84 25.18 5.07 -17.60
C ALA A 84 26.59 5.49 -17.12
N THR A 85 27.21 6.46 -17.79
CA THR A 85 28.46 7.09 -17.40
C THR A 85 28.19 8.43 -16.74
N ARG A 86 29.13 8.94 -15.92
CA ARG A 86 28.99 10.26 -15.28
C ARG A 86 28.68 11.37 -16.30
N GLU A 87 29.40 11.39 -17.42
CA GLU A 87 29.18 12.37 -18.48
C GLU A 87 27.83 12.19 -19.20
N GLY A 88 27.44 10.95 -19.50
CA GLY A 88 26.17 10.66 -20.17
C GLY A 88 24.97 11.09 -19.32
N MET A 89 25.00 10.76 -18.03
CA MET A 89 23.98 11.17 -17.09
C MET A 89 23.95 12.69 -16.90
N LEU A 90 25.10 13.36 -16.81
CA LEU A 90 25.15 14.83 -16.75
C LEU A 90 24.49 15.48 -17.96
N VAL A 91 24.75 15.01 -19.19
CA VAL A 91 24.09 15.55 -20.39
C VAL A 91 22.57 15.45 -20.27
N LEU A 92 22.05 14.30 -19.85
CA LEU A 92 20.61 14.10 -19.69
C LEU A 92 20.01 14.96 -18.57
N THR A 93 20.69 15.08 -17.42
CA THR A 93 20.20 15.91 -16.31
C THR A 93 20.22 17.39 -16.66
N ASN A 94 21.18 17.83 -17.48
CA ASN A 94 21.25 19.23 -17.93
C ASN A 94 20.08 19.55 -18.87
N LEU A 95 19.82 18.68 -19.84
CA LEU A 95 18.69 18.82 -20.76
C LEU A 95 17.34 18.71 -20.05
N ALA A 96 17.29 17.97 -18.93
CA ALA A 96 16.11 17.88 -18.06
C ALA A 96 15.96 19.07 -17.09
N GLY A 97 16.94 19.98 -17.02
CA GLY A 97 16.90 21.11 -16.08
C GLY A 97 17.09 20.73 -14.62
N LEU A 98 17.82 19.64 -14.32
CA LEU A 98 18.01 19.08 -12.97
C LEU A 98 19.42 19.27 -12.40
N GLN A 99 20.21 20.22 -12.89
CA GLN A 99 21.53 20.47 -12.30
C GLN A 99 21.42 21.13 -10.92
N ALA A 100 22.05 20.51 -9.92
CA ALA A 100 22.35 21.15 -8.65
C ALA A 100 23.54 22.10 -8.85
N GLY A 101 23.28 23.36 -9.15
CA GLY A 101 24.29 24.41 -9.07
C GLY A 101 24.51 24.82 -7.59
N PRO A 102 25.72 25.25 -7.21
CA PRO A 102 25.91 25.90 -5.92
C PRO A 102 24.98 27.13 -5.84
N GLU A 103 24.39 27.30 -4.66
CA GLU A 103 23.54 28.43 -4.29
C GLU A 103 24.13 29.76 -4.80
N GLU A 104 23.26 30.70 -5.20
CA GLU A 104 23.57 32.07 -5.67
C GLU A 104 23.81 32.30 -7.18
N ALA A 105 23.00 31.69 -8.05
CA ALA A 105 22.70 32.29 -9.35
C ALA A 105 21.34 33.02 -9.29
N ASP A 106 21.36 34.22 -8.71
CA ASP A 106 20.47 35.35 -9.01
C ASP A 106 18.98 35.00 -9.18
N HIS A 107 18.22 35.05 -8.08
CA HIS A 107 16.74 34.93 -8.02
C HIS A 107 15.96 35.95 -8.88
N ASN A 108 16.61 36.68 -9.78
CA ASN A 108 16.04 37.72 -10.61
C ASN A 108 16.30 37.59 -12.12
N GLN A 109 16.80 36.47 -12.64
CA GLN A 109 16.96 36.32 -14.09
C GLN A 109 16.33 35.05 -14.67
N LYS A 110 15.27 35.30 -15.45
CA LYS A 110 14.64 34.45 -16.46
C LYS A 110 13.63 33.41 -15.97
N ALA A 111 12.50 33.92 -15.48
CA ALA A 111 11.21 33.47 -16.04
C ALA A 111 11.12 33.93 -17.52
N SER A 112 12.10 33.55 -18.35
CA SER A 112 11.95 33.62 -19.80
C SER A 112 11.02 32.47 -20.14
N THR A 113 9.87 32.78 -20.72
CA THR A 113 8.98 31.83 -21.37
C THR A 113 9.82 30.81 -22.13
N GLN A 114 10.02 29.62 -21.56
CA GLN A 114 10.68 28.52 -22.24
C GLN A 114 9.88 28.26 -23.51
N SER A 115 10.56 28.15 -24.65
CA SER A 115 9.87 27.83 -25.89
C SER A 115 9.21 26.45 -25.78
N GLU A 116 8.10 26.23 -26.48
CA GLU A 116 7.46 24.90 -26.51
C GLU A 116 8.44 23.79 -26.98
N GLU A 117 9.42 24.15 -27.80
CA GLU A 117 10.45 23.23 -28.28
C GLU A 117 11.42 22.81 -27.17
N GLU A 118 11.87 23.75 -26.34
CA GLU A 118 12.70 23.46 -25.16
C GLU A 118 11.95 22.60 -24.15
N LEU A 119 10.65 22.88 -23.93
CA LEU A 119 9.81 22.06 -23.05
C LEU A 119 9.74 20.60 -23.53
N ARG A 120 9.61 20.38 -24.84
CA ARG A 120 9.60 19.04 -25.43
C ARG A 120 10.93 18.32 -25.24
N VAL A 121 12.06 19.04 -25.30
CA VAL A 121 13.39 18.50 -24.99
C VAL A 121 13.48 18.06 -23.53
N VAL A 122 13.03 18.90 -22.60
CA VAL A 122 13.02 18.60 -21.15
C VAL A 122 12.21 17.33 -20.87
N VAL A 123 10.98 17.25 -21.41
CA VAL A 123 10.10 16.08 -21.22
C VAL A 123 10.75 14.81 -21.77
N GLU A 124 11.38 14.87 -22.95
CA GLU A 124 12.01 13.70 -23.54
C GLU A 124 13.29 13.27 -22.78
N ALA A 125 14.04 14.23 -22.23
CA ALA A 125 15.18 13.96 -21.37
C ALA A 125 14.74 13.30 -20.05
N LEU A 126 13.67 13.77 -19.42
CA LEU A 126 13.10 13.15 -18.21
C LEU A 126 12.60 11.73 -18.47
N LYS A 127 11.95 11.49 -19.62
CA LYS A 127 11.54 10.14 -20.06
C LYS A 127 12.74 9.22 -20.25
N CYS A 128 13.82 9.71 -20.87
CA CYS A 128 15.08 8.97 -21.00
C CYS A 128 15.66 8.62 -19.62
N LEU A 129 15.77 9.60 -18.72
CA LEU A 129 16.29 9.40 -17.37
C LEU A 129 15.49 8.34 -16.60
N CYS A 130 14.16 8.40 -16.65
CA CYS A 130 13.30 7.39 -16.03
C CYS A 130 13.64 5.97 -16.50
N ASN A 131 13.76 5.76 -17.82
CA ASN A 131 14.08 4.46 -18.39
C ASN A 131 15.51 4.00 -18.01
N VAL A 132 16.49 4.91 -18.10
CA VAL A 132 17.89 4.61 -17.82
C VAL A 132 18.07 4.24 -16.34
N VAL A 133 17.48 5.00 -15.41
CA VAL A 133 17.52 4.73 -13.97
C VAL A 133 16.80 3.43 -13.64
N TYR A 134 15.65 3.16 -14.25
CA TYR A 134 14.92 1.92 -14.04
C TYR A 134 15.70 0.67 -14.52
N ASN A 135 16.36 0.76 -15.68
CA ASN A 135 16.99 -0.39 -16.34
C ASN A 135 18.49 -0.59 -16.01
N SER A 136 19.17 0.38 -15.40
CA SER A 136 20.62 0.32 -15.17
C SER A 136 21.03 0.63 -13.71
N PRO A 137 21.48 -0.38 -12.95
CA PRO A 137 22.08 -0.17 -11.62
C PRO A 137 23.30 0.75 -11.63
N ALA A 138 24.10 0.72 -12.71
CA ALA A 138 25.23 1.63 -12.87
C ALA A 138 24.77 3.08 -12.96
N ALA A 139 23.67 3.35 -13.70
CA ALA A 139 23.11 4.70 -13.78
C ALA A 139 22.53 5.16 -12.44
N GLN A 140 21.90 4.25 -11.66
CA GLN A 140 21.43 4.55 -10.31
C GLN A 140 22.57 5.01 -9.40
N GLN A 141 23.73 4.33 -9.44
CA GLN A 141 24.92 4.76 -8.69
C GLN A 141 25.42 6.13 -9.16
N VAL A 142 25.51 6.34 -10.48
CA VAL A 142 25.93 7.64 -11.03
C VAL A 142 24.99 8.77 -10.60
N CYS A 143 23.67 8.53 -10.49
CA CYS A 143 22.72 9.53 -9.96
C CYS A 143 23.07 9.98 -8.54
N VAL A 144 23.58 9.07 -7.69
CA VAL A 144 24.07 9.42 -6.36
C VAL A 144 25.34 10.26 -6.46
N ASP A 145 26.29 9.82 -7.29
CA ASP A 145 27.59 10.50 -7.45
C ASP A 145 27.47 11.93 -8.01
N ILE A 146 26.45 12.20 -8.83
CA ILE A 146 26.13 13.54 -9.35
C ILE A 146 25.13 14.31 -8.49
N GLN A 147 24.74 13.76 -7.33
CA GLN A 147 23.79 14.38 -6.39
C GLN A 147 22.44 14.75 -7.01
N LEU A 148 21.91 13.91 -7.90
CA LEU A 148 20.64 14.15 -8.61
C LEU A 148 19.46 14.41 -7.66
N ALA A 149 19.48 13.83 -6.45
CA ALA A 149 18.48 14.06 -5.42
C ALA A 149 18.31 15.56 -5.09
N HIS A 150 19.40 16.32 -5.00
CA HIS A 150 19.35 17.76 -4.72
C HIS A 150 18.71 18.52 -5.89
N GLY A 151 19.05 18.17 -7.14
CA GLY A 151 18.45 18.77 -8.33
C GLY A 151 16.95 18.49 -8.46
N LEU A 152 16.51 17.26 -8.12
CA LEU A 152 15.09 16.91 -8.06
C LEU A 152 14.35 17.74 -7.01
N CYS A 153 14.91 17.87 -5.80
CA CYS A 153 14.32 18.67 -4.72
C CYS A 153 14.27 20.16 -5.04
N ALA A 154 15.33 20.71 -5.65
CA ALA A 154 15.32 22.07 -6.17
C ALA A 154 14.18 22.29 -7.17
N SER A 155 13.92 21.29 -8.02
CA SER A 155 12.78 21.34 -8.96
C SER A 155 11.43 21.35 -8.24
N LEU A 156 11.26 20.59 -7.15
CA LEU A 156 10.00 20.55 -6.37
C LEU A 156 9.58 21.94 -5.86
N HIS A 157 10.52 22.83 -5.53
CA HIS A 157 10.20 24.20 -5.12
C HIS A 157 9.47 25.01 -6.20
N THR A 158 9.64 24.64 -7.48
CA THR A 158 8.99 25.29 -8.63
C THR A 158 7.74 24.55 -9.10
N ALA A 159 7.22 23.61 -8.31
CA ALA A 159 6.16 22.70 -8.75
C ALA A 159 4.87 23.37 -9.23
N ARG A 160 4.55 24.55 -8.67
CA ARG A 160 3.36 25.32 -9.04
C ARG A 160 3.37 25.81 -10.50
N SER A 161 4.55 25.95 -11.10
CA SER A 161 4.71 26.41 -12.48
C SER A 161 4.95 25.28 -13.48
N TRP A 162 4.90 24.01 -13.06
CA TRP A 162 5.15 22.91 -13.98
C TRP A 162 4.04 22.74 -15.02
N HIS A 163 4.46 22.48 -16.26
CA HIS A 163 3.62 21.78 -17.21
C HIS A 163 3.41 20.32 -16.77
N HIS A 164 2.26 19.74 -17.12
CA HIS A 164 1.85 18.40 -16.67
C HIS A 164 2.95 17.35 -16.86
N GLU A 165 3.42 17.13 -18.09
CA GLU A 165 4.41 16.08 -18.37
C GLU A 165 5.74 16.30 -17.62
N VAL A 166 6.19 17.54 -17.46
CA VAL A 166 7.42 17.84 -16.72
C VAL A 166 7.28 17.41 -15.27
N GLY A 167 6.20 17.85 -14.60
CA GLY A 167 5.92 17.48 -13.22
C GLY A 167 5.73 15.96 -13.06
N LEU A 168 5.00 15.33 -13.97
CA LEU A 168 4.76 13.88 -13.95
C LEU A 168 6.07 13.09 -14.00
N PHE A 169 6.98 13.41 -14.92
CA PHE A 169 8.24 12.66 -15.05
C PHE A 169 9.29 13.03 -14.00
N ILE A 170 9.25 14.23 -13.42
CA ILE A 170 10.05 14.56 -12.22
C ILE A 170 9.61 13.69 -11.05
N LEU A 171 8.30 13.64 -10.76
CA LEU A 171 7.76 12.82 -9.68
C LEU A 171 8.02 11.33 -9.90
N ARG A 172 7.90 10.86 -11.15
CA ARG A 172 8.23 9.48 -11.51
C ARG A 172 9.71 9.17 -11.34
N LEU A 173 10.61 10.08 -11.70
CA LEU A 173 12.05 9.91 -11.51
C LEU A 173 12.41 9.88 -10.01
N LEU A 174 11.76 10.73 -9.21
CA LEU A 174 11.89 10.73 -7.75
C LEU A 174 11.38 9.42 -7.13
N PHE A 175 10.23 8.91 -7.58
CA PHE A 175 9.70 7.61 -7.19
C PHE A 175 10.69 6.48 -7.53
N LEU A 176 11.20 6.44 -8.76
CA LEU A 176 12.16 5.41 -9.20
C LEU A 176 13.45 5.45 -8.38
N LEU A 177 14.04 6.63 -8.21
CA LEU A 177 15.29 6.78 -7.47
C LEU A 177 15.11 6.38 -6.01
N SER A 178 14.04 6.84 -5.35
CA SER A 178 13.73 6.46 -3.96
C SER A 178 13.37 4.98 -3.82
N ALA A 179 12.72 4.36 -4.82
CA ALA A 179 12.40 2.93 -4.78
C ALA A 179 13.65 2.07 -4.87
N LEU A 180 14.53 2.39 -5.84
CA LEU A 180 15.68 1.56 -6.23
C LEU A 180 16.93 1.81 -5.37
N ARG A 181 17.04 2.96 -4.69
CA ARG A 181 18.18 3.34 -3.86
C ARG A 181 17.75 3.73 -2.44
N PRO A 182 17.77 2.78 -1.47
CA PRO A 182 17.44 3.06 -0.08
C PRO A 182 18.33 4.12 0.58
N ASP A 183 19.60 4.17 0.21
CA ASP A 183 20.58 5.17 0.65
C ASP A 183 20.17 6.61 0.27
N VAL A 184 19.52 6.78 -0.89
CA VAL A 184 19.03 8.09 -1.33
C VAL A 184 17.80 8.55 -0.54
N ARG A 185 17.03 7.64 0.06
CA ARG A 185 15.84 8.01 0.87
C ARG A 185 16.23 8.86 2.08
N GLY A 186 17.37 8.54 2.71
CA GLY A 186 17.92 9.30 3.83
C GLY A 186 18.24 10.74 3.43
N VAL A 187 18.96 10.92 2.32
CA VAL A 187 19.30 12.24 1.75
C VAL A 187 18.04 13.03 1.38
N LEU A 188 17.10 12.41 0.65
CA LEU A 188 15.85 13.06 0.26
C LEU A 188 15.03 13.52 1.46
N ARG A 189 14.97 12.71 2.53
CA ARG A 189 14.18 13.04 3.72
C ARG A 189 14.85 14.07 4.61
N LYS A 190 16.12 13.87 4.98
CA LYS A 190 16.83 14.69 5.97
C LYS A 190 17.47 15.93 5.36
N ASP A 191 18.21 15.77 4.26
CA ASP A 191 19.03 16.84 3.71
C ASP A 191 18.20 17.74 2.80
N CYS A 192 17.28 17.15 2.03
CA CYS A 192 16.47 17.89 1.05
C CYS A 192 15.03 18.20 1.49
N HIS A 193 14.60 17.72 2.68
CA HIS A 193 13.23 17.88 3.19
C HIS A 193 12.12 17.50 2.18
N ALA A 194 12.37 16.50 1.32
CA ALA A 194 11.51 16.16 0.18
C ALA A 194 10.09 15.75 0.59
N VAL A 195 9.90 15.20 1.79
CA VAL A 195 8.57 14.87 2.32
C VAL A 195 7.71 16.14 2.42
N ARG A 196 8.30 17.30 2.76
CA ARG A 196 7.54 18.56 2.95
C ARG A 196 7.17 19.12 1.60
N LEU A 197 8.16 19.15 0.71
CA LEU A 197 7.99 19.60 -0.67
C LEU A 197 6.95 18.75 -1.42
N LEU A 198 6.94 17.42 -1.23
CA LEU A 198 5.93 16.55 -1.83
C LEU A 198 4.54 16.75 -1.23
N ALA A 199 4.43 17.07 0.06
CA ALA A 199 3.16 17.45 0.67
C ALA A 199 2.62 18.75 0.05
N GLU A 200 3.48 19.76 -0.14
CA GLU A 200 3.13 21.01 -0.84
C GLU A 200 2.76 20.76 -2.32
N VAL A 201 3.42 19.79 -2.97
CA VAL A 201 3.06 19.33 -4.32
C VAL A 201 1.65 18.73 -4.33
N LEU A 202 1.33 17.85 -3.39
CA LEU A 202 -0.01 17.26 -3.30
C LEU A 202 -1.07 18.31 -2.97
N GLU A 203 -0.78 19.21 -2.03
CA GLU A 203 -1.68 20.28 -1.62
C GLU A 203 -2.13 21.13 -2.81
N HIS A 204 -1.19 21.58 -3.66
CA HIS A 204 -1.55 22.37 -4.84
C HIS A 204 -2.19 21.50 -5.93
N THR A 205 -1.71 20.27 -6.16
CA THR A 205 -2.23 19.39 -7.23
C THR A 205 -3.70 19.04 -6.98
N LEU A 206 -4.08 18.91 -5.71
CA LEU A 206 -5.44 18.61 -5.26
C LEU A 206 -6.26 19.88 -4.96
N ASN A 207 -5.69 21.07 -5.16
CA ASN A 207 -6.33 22.37 -4.84
C ASN A 207 -6.91 22.44 -3.43
N VAL A 208 -6.18 21.92 -2.44
CA VAL A 208 -6.62 21.91 -1.04
C VAL A 208 -6.78 23.33 -0.54
N ARG A 209 -7.93 23.64 0.08
CA ARG A 209 -8.19 24.93 0.71
C ARG A 209 -8.31 24.75 2.21
N TRP A 210 -7.35 25.24 2.98
CA TRP A 210 -7.37 25.11 4.44
C TRP A 210 -8.35 26.08 5.08
N VAL A 211 -9.17 25.57 5.99
CA VAL A 211 -10.12 26.34 6.82
C VAL A 211 -9.73 26.31 8.30
N GLY A 212 -8.87 25.38 8.68
CA GLY A 212 -8.31 25.23 10.01
C GLY A 212 -7.05 24.37 9.99
N THR A 213 -6.44 24.19 11.16
CA THR A 213 -5.28 23.31 11.32
C THR A 213 -5.65 21.88 10.93
N TYR A 214 -5.02 21.35 9.88
CA TYR A 214 -5.30 20.03 9.31
C TYR A 214 -6.74 19.86 8.79
N GLU A 215 -7.46 20.95 8.53
CA GLU A 215 -8.84 20.91 8.04
C GLU A 215 -8.97 21.55 6.66
N ALA A 216 -9.21 20.70 5.67
CA ALA A 216 -9.51 21.11 4.30
C ALA A 216 -11.00 21.45 4.18
N ALA A 217 -11.31 22.50 3.43
CA ALA A 217 -12.67 22.90 3.11
C ALA A 217 -13.42 21.74 2.47
N ARG A 218 -14.69 21.59 2.84
CA ARG A 218 -15.55 20.57 2.25
C ARG A 218 -15.67 20.76 0.74
N THR A 219 -15.47 19.69 -0.01
CA THR A 219 -15.71 19.67 -1.46
C THR A 219 -17.21 19.76 -1.72
N ASP A 220 -17.63 20.63 -2.64
CA ASP A 220 -19.02 20.69 -3.09
C ASP A 220 -19.40 19.33 -3.72
N PRO A 221 -20.51 18.68 -3.30
CA PRO A 221 -20.98 17.46 -3.95
C PRO A 221 -21.22 17.59 -5.47
N GLN A 222 -21.42 18.81 -5.97
CA GLN A 222 -21.55 19.12 -7.41
C GLN A 222 -20.25 19.59 -8.05
N ALA A 223 -19.12 19.58 -7.33
CA ALA A 223 -17.83 19.95 -7.88
C ALA A 223 -17.45 19.04 -9.06
N LEU A 224 -16.76 19.62 -10.03
CA LEU A 224 -16.18 18.87 -11.13
C LEU A 224 -15.18 17.83 -10.59
N PRO A 225 -15.11 16.64 -11.21
CA PRO A 225 -14.09 15.64 -10.87
C PRO A 225 -12.68 16.20 -10.98
N LEU A 226 -11.75 15.64 -10.21
CA LEU A 226 -10.33 15.95 -10.31
C LEU A 226 -9.85 15.64 -11.75
N PRO A 227 -9.21 16.61 -12.45
CA PRO A 227 -8.70 16.38 -13.80
C PRO A 227 -7.71 15.22 -13.86
N ALA A 228 -7.71 14.43 -14.96
CA ALA A 228 -6.80 13.29 -15.12
C ALA A 228 -5.33 13.64 -14.87
N GLU A 229 -4.86 14.77 -15.43
CA GLU A 229 -3.48 15.22 -15.28
C GLU A 229 -3.09 15.46 -13.81
N ASN A 230 -4.00 16.06 -13.03
CA ASN A 230 -3.78 16.27 -11.61
C ASN A 230 -3.81 14.94 -10.86
N ASN A 231 -4.72 14.04 -11.22
CA ASN A 231 -4.78 12.71 -10.60
C ASN A 231 -3.49 11.90 -10.85
N GLU A 232 -2.95 11.93 -12.07
CA GLU A 232 -1.68 11.27 -12.41
C GLU A 232 -0.51 11.80 -11.60
N ARG A 233 -0.37 13.14 -11.50
CA ARG A 233 0.66 13.77 -10.68
C ARG A 233 0.49 13.46 -9.20
N ALA A 234 -0.74 13.49 -8.69
CA ALA A 234 -1.01 13.12 -7.31
C ALA A 234 -0.58 11.67 -7.02
N MET A 235 -0.92 10.72 -7.90
CA MET A 235 -0.51 9.33 -7.74
C MET A 235 1.02 9.14 -7.76
N GLU A 236 1.76 9.83 -8.64
CA GLU A 236 3.23 9.79 -8.61
C GLU A 236 3.82 10.39 -7.33
N ALA A 237 3.28 11.51 -6.85
CA ALA A 237 3.69 12.11 -5.58
C ALA A 237 3.41 11.20 -4.37
N LEU A 238 2.24 10.53 -4.34
CA LEU A 238 1.90 9.55 -3.31
C LEU A 238 2.86 8.37 -3.29
N LYS A 239 3.25 7.85 -4.46
CA LYS A 239 4.22 6.76 -4.57
C LYS A 239 5.61 7.17 -4.07
N ALA A 240 6.05 8.38 -4.40
CA ALA A 240 7.32 8.92 -3.88
C ALA A 240 7.27 9.10 -2.35
N LEU A 241 6.18 9.69 -1.82
CA LEU A 241 5.97 9.83 -0.37
C LEU A 241 5.93 8.49 0.35
N PHE A 242 5.28 7.48 -0.25
CA PHE A 242 5.25 6.13 0.30
C PHE A 242 6.69 5.61 0.50
N ASN A 243 7.55 5.70 -0.52
CA ASN A 243 8.94 5.26 -0.40
C ASN A 243 9.72 5.99 0.70
N LEU A 244 9.52 7.31 0.83
CA LEU A 244 10.23 8.13 1.82
C LEU A 244 9.73 7.91 3.26
N THR A 245 8.49 7.48 3.42
CA THR A 245 7.85 7.20 4.72
C THR A 245 8.05 5.76 5.21
N LEU A 246 8.63 4.87 4.39
CA LEU A 246 8.97 3.49 4.81
C LEU A 246 10.08 3.42 5.88
N THR A 247 10.80 4.51 6.17
CA THR A 247 12.01 4.47 7.00
C THR A 247 11.66 4.65 8.49
N GLU A 248 12.17 3.75 9.34
CA GLU A 248 11.79 3.59 10.76
C GLU A 248 12.19 4.75 11.69
N VAL A 249 13.18 5.57 11.30
CA VAL A 249 13.58 6.74 12.09
C VAL A 249 12.49 7.79 12.01
N ARG A 250 11.74 7.96 13.10
CA ARG A 250 10.67 8.95 13.24
C ARG A 250 11.09 9.94 14.31
N ASP A 251 11.33 11.18 13.90
CA ASP A 251 11.56 12.27 14.83
C ASP A 251 10.20 12.84 15.25
N GLU A 252 10.03 13.20 16.52
CA GLU A 252 8.79 13.81 17.05
C GLU A 252 8.39 15.09 16.28
N GLU A 253 9.38 15.78 15.69
CA GLU A 253 9.20 16.96 14.84
C GLU A 253 8.41 16.66 13.54
N ASP A 254 8.43 15.41 13.05
CA ASP A 254 7.71 14.99 11.84
C ASP A 254 6.19 14.84 12.07
N ASN A 255 5.71 14.82 13.33
CA ASN A 255 4.30 14.59 13.65
C ASN A 255 3.37 15.66 13.04
N HIS A 256 3.80 16.93 13.00
CA HIS A 256 3.04 17.99 12.33
C HIS A 256 2.87 17.70 10.83
N GLN A 257 3.97 17.30 10.21
CA GLN A 257 4.03 17.02 8.78
C GLN A 257 3.20 15.78 8.41
N PHE A 258 3.26 14.72 9.22
CA PHE A 258 2.43 13.54 9.01
C PHE A 258 0.93 13.82 9.20
N ARG A 259 0.56 14.67 10.17
CA ARG A 259 -0.83 15.14 10.30
C ARG A 259 -1.29 15.98 9.10
N LEU A 260 -0.41 16.83 8.56
CA LEU A 260 -0.69 17.58 7.33
C LEU A 260 -0.92 16.63 6.15
N ILE A 261 -0.04 15.63 5.97
CA ILE A 261 -0.21 14.60 4.93
C ILE A 261 -1.53 13.85 5.15
N ALA A 262 -1.83 13.39 6.36
CA ALA A 262 -3.08 12.72 6.68
C ALA A 262 -4.32 13.57 6.33
N ALA A 263 -4.26 14.89 6.57
CA ALA A 263 -5.33 15.82 6.18
C ALA A 263 -5.50 15.94 4.65
N ILE A 264 -4.39 15.99 3.91
CA ILE A 264 -4.40 16.01 2.44
C ILE A 264 -4.99 14.68 1.91
N LEU A 265 -4.61 13.56 2.50
CA LEU A 265 -5.13 12.23 2.14
C LEU A 265 -6.62 12.10 2.48
N ARG A 266 -7.06 12.65 3.61
CA ARG A 266 -8.49 12.75 3.94
C ARG A 266 -9.26 13.51 2.86
N HIS A 267 -8.71 14.64 2.40
CA HIS A 267 -9.31 15.40 1.31
C HIS A 267 -9.35 14.58 0.01
N LEU A 268 -8.25 13.92 -0.36
CA LEU A 268 -8.16 13.06 -1.54
C LEU A 268 -9.22 11.95 -1.53
N LEU A 269 -9.45 11.30 -0.38
CA LEU A 269 -10.48 10.25 -0.24
C LEU A 269 -11.90 10.77 -0.52
N MET A 270 -12.15 12.07 -0.38
CA MET A 270 -13.45 12.68 -0.66
C MET A 270 -13.60 13.12 -2.13
N LEU A 271 -12.52 13.05 -2.92
CA LEU A 271 -12.55 13.45 -4.33
C LEU A 271 -12.97 12.29 -5.22
N LYS A 272 -13.62 12.63 -6.34
CA LYS A 272 -13.86 11.71 -7.46
C LYS A 272 -13.02 12.15 -8.65
N THR A 273 -12.53 11.19 -9.40
CA THR A 273 -11.78 11.43 -10.64
C THR A 273 -12.68 11.12 -11.85
N GLU A 274 -12.14 11.21 -13.07
CA GLU A 274 -12.90 10.96 -14.32
C GLU A 274 -13.57 9.59 -14.37
N THR A 275 -12.97 8.57 -13.77
CA THR A 275 -13.52 7.21 -13.73
C THR A 275 -13.48 6.62 -12.33
N GLU A 276 -14.35 5.66 -12.07
CA GLU A 276 -14.37 4.94 -10.79
C GLU A 276 -13.07 4.15 -10.57
N ASP A 277 -12.54 3.53 -11.62
CA ASP A 277 -11.27 2.77 -11.57
C ASP A 277 -10.08 3.67 -11.19
N LYS A 278 -10.01 4.88 -11.75
CA LYS A 278 -8.96 5.86 -11.43
C LYS A 278 -9.10 6.45 -10.04
N THR A 279 -10.34 6.55 -9.55
CA THR A 279 -10.62 6.96 -8.17
C THR A 279 -10.17 5.87 -7.20
N GLU A 280 -10.47 4.60 -7.51
CA GLU A 280 -10.02 3.46 -6.71
C GLU A 280 -8.48 3.33 -6.71
N GLU A 281 -7.81 3.58 -7.84
CA GLU A 281 -6.34 3.59 -7.93
C GLU A 281 -5.73 4.67 -7.02
N ALA A 282 -6.26 5.90 -7.07
CA ALA A 282 -5.83 7.00 -6.21
C ALA A 282 -6.06 6.69 -4.72
N HIS A 283 -7.25 6.16 -4.36
CA HIS A 283 -7.55 5.73 -2.99
C HIS A 283 -6.61 4.63 -2.52
N SER A 284 -6.24 3.69 -3.40
CA SER A 284 -5.28 2.64 -3.08
C SER A 284 -3.91 3.20 -2.69
N HIS A 285 -3.42 4.20 -3.41
CA HIS A 285 -2.16 4.89 -3.06
C HIS A 285 -2.28 5.71 -1.78
N ALA A 286 -3.44 6.35 -1.54
CA ALA A 286 -3.72 7.08 -0.30
C ALA A 286 -3.70 6.16 0.92
N VAL A 287 -4.38 5.00 0.84
CA VAL A 287 -4.39 3.97 1.89
C VAL A 287 -2.98 3.47 2.19
N ASN A 288 -2.20 3.16 1.16
CA ASN A 288 -0.82 2.69 1.34
C ASN A 288 0.05 3.73 2.08
N LEU A 289 -0.11 5.02 1.75
CA LEU A 289 0.61 6.09 2.44
C LEU A 289 0.11 6.30 3.87
N LEU A 290 -1.21 6.28 4.10
CA LEU A 290 -1.79 6.36 5.45
C LEU A 290 -1.26 5.25 6.37
N ASN A 291 -1.07 4.03 5.84
CA ASN A 291 -0.56 2.89 6.59
C ASN A 291 0.91 3.06 7.04
N ASN A 292 1.68 3.97 6.42
CA ASN A 292 3.05 4.30 6.85
C ASN A 292 3.08 5.41 7.92
N LEU A 293 1.98 6.14 8.12
CA LEU A 293 1.96 7.26 9.07
C LEU A 293 1.83 6.74 10.52
N PRO A 294 2.35 7.48 11.52
CA PRO A 294 2.11 7.16 12.91
C PRO A 294 0.61 7.13 13.23
N VAL A 295 0.19 6.11 13.98
CA VAL A 295 -1.22 5.92 14.39
C VAL A 295 -1.81 7.11 15.16
N SER A 296 -0.95 7.86 15.86
CA SER A 296 -1.31 9.10 16.57
C SER A 296 -1.72 10.23 15.63
N CYS A 297 -1.29 10.22 14.36
CA CYS A 297 -1.62 11.20 13.33
C CYS A 297 -2.91 10.88 12.56
N LEU A 298 -3.49 9.69 12.81
CA LEU A 298 -4.77 9.28 12.22
C LEU A 298 -5.96 9.94 12.92
N ASP A 299 -5.74 10.66 14.03
CA ASP A 299 -6.72 11.54 14.70
C ASP A 299 -7.34 12.53 13.70
N VAL A 300 -6.54 13.03 12.78
CA VAL A 300 -6.96 13.93 11.70
C VAL A 300 -8.01 13.29 10.77
N LEU A 301 -8.12 11.97 10.67
CA LEU A 301 -9.16 11.36 9.84
C LEU A 301 -10.58 11.54 10.42
N ILE A 302 -10.69 11.75 11.75
CA ILE A 302 -11.97 11.81 12.47
C ILE A 302 -12.26 13.16 13.14
N ASP A 303 -11.22 13.96 13.39
CA ASP A 303 -11.32 15.25 14.07
C ASP A 303 -11.29 16.42 13.06
N THR A 304 -12.41 17.16 12.99
CA THR A 304 -12.60 18.38 12.17
C THR A 304 -13.11 19.52 13.06
N PRO A 305 -12.23 20.33 13.66
CA PRO A 305 -12.60 21.28 14.72
C PRO A 305 -13.32 22.55 14.24
N VAL A 306 -13.19 22.98 12.98
CA VAL A 306 -13.62 24.31 12.51
C VAL A 306 -14.96 24.30 11.79
N GLN A 307 -15.09 23.60 10.66
CA GLN A 307 -16.35 23.58 9.92
C GLN A 307 -17.34 22.59 10.54
N GLY A 308 -16.82 21.63 11.31
CA GLY A 308 -17.57 20.46 11.75
C GLY A 308 -17.98 19.61 10.55
N GLY A 309 -17.58 18.34 10.53
CA GLY A 309 -18.31 17.40 9.69
C GLY A 309 -19.79 17.39 10.07
N GLN A 310 -20.66 16.86 9.20
CA GLN A 310 -21.94 16.37 9.73
C GLN A 310 -21.58 15.37 10.84
N GLU A 311 -21.96 15.67 12.08
CA GLU A 311 -21.74 14.75 13.19
C GLU A 311 -22.50 13.45 12.88
N LYS A 312 -21.77 12.43 12.43
CA LYS A 312 -22.37 11.15 12.04
C LYS A 312 -22.35 10.15 13.19
N TYR A 313 -21.37 10.25 14.09
CA TYR A 313 -21.23 9.31 15.20
C TYR A 313 -20.43 9.94 16.35
N GLY A 314 -21.03 9.99 17.55
CA GLY A 314 -20.33 10.43 18.77
C GLY A 314 -19.70 11.83 18.70
N GLY A 315 -20.28 12.75 17.92
CA GLY A 315 -19.74 14.11 17.73
C GLY A 315 -18.47 14.18 16.86
N LYS A 316 -18.12 13.08 16.15
CA LYS A 316 -16.96 13.01 15.25
C LYS A 316 -17.38 12.90 13.79
N ASN A 317 -16.49 13.31 12.89
CA ASN A 317 -16.67 13.16 11.45
C ASN A 317 -16.13 11.79 11.02
N ILE A 318 -16.99 10.93 10.47
CA ILE A 318 -16.61 9.58 10.08
C ILE A 318 -16.70 9.38 8.54
N GLU A 319 -16.79 10.46 7.75
CA GLU A 319 -16.93 10.36 6.29
C GLU A 319 -15.74 9.66 5.63
N ALA A 320 -14.52 10.03 5.99
CA ALA A 320 -13.31 9.42 5.45
C ALA A 320 -13.19 7.94 5.81
N VAL A 321 -13.57 7.59 7.03
CA VAL A 321 -13.59 6.20 7.51
C VAL A 321 -14.64 5.39 6.77
N GLN A 322 -15.82 5.97 6.50
CA GLN A 322 -16.84 5.29 5.69
C GLN A 322 -16.32 5.01 4.29
N VAL A 323 -15.64 5.96 3.64
CA VAL A 323 -15.03 5.73 2.33
C VAL A 323 -13.97 4.63 2.39
N LEU A 324 -13.18 4.55 3.46
CA LEU A 324 -12.21 3.46 3.66
C LEU A 324 -12.91 2.10 3.85
N LEU A 325 -14.04 2.06 4.57
CA LEU A 325 -14.83 0.86 4.77
C LEU A 325 -15.49 0.39 3.46
N ASP A 326 -16.07 1.30 2.68
CA ASP A 326 -16.64 1.01 1.36
C ASP A 326 -15.55 0.51 0.39
N PHE A 327 -14.37 1.13 0.42
CA PHE A 327 -13.21 0.70 -0.35
C PHE A 327 -12.76 -0.72 0.04
N MET A 328 -12.72 -1.04 1.34
CA MET A 328 -12.42 -2.38 1.84
C MET A 328 -13.45 -3.40 1.35
N GLU A 329 -14.75 -3.12 1.48
CA GLU A 329 -15.81 -4.02 1.02
C GLU A 329 -15.73 -4.26 -0.49
N LYS A 330 -15.54 -3.20 -1.29
CA LYS A 330 -15.34 -3.32 -2.74
C LYS A 330 -14.15 -4.22 -3.09
N ARG A 331 -13.04 -4.11 -2.36
CA ARG A 331 -11.84 -4.96 -2.54
C ARG A 331 -12.09 -6.40 -2.15
N ILE A 332 -12.94 -6.67 -1.15
CA ILE A 332 -13.37 -8.02 -0.82
C ILE A 332 -14.22 -8.61 -1.96
N ASP A 333 -15.18 -7.84 -2.47
CA ASP A 333 -16.10 -8.28 -3.52
C ASP A 333 -15.42 -8.53 -4.87
N LYS A 334 -14.32 -7.82 -5.15
CA LYS A 334 -13.48 -8.04 -6.34
C LYS A 334 -12.83 -9.43 -6.37
N GLY A 335 -12.64 -10.09 -5.22
CA GLY A 335 -12.23 -11.49 -5.15
C GLY A 335 -10.80 -11.80 -5.60
N SER A 336 -9.95 -10.80 -5.84
CA SER A 336 -8.60 -10.98 -6.40
C SER A 336 -7.57 -10.07 -5.74
N SER A 337 -6.30 -10.50 -5.76
CA SER A 337 -5.15 -9.74 -5.24
C SER A 337 -5.30 -9.30 -3.78
N TYR A 338 -5.96 -10.08 -2.92
CA TYR A 338 -6.24 -9.69 -1.53
C TYR A 338 -4.98 -9.24 -0.76
N LYS A 339 -3.86 -9.93 -0.95
CA LYS A 339 -2.62 -9.61 -0.25
C LYS A 339 -2.19 -8.16 -0.51
N GLU A 340 -2.11 -7.74 -1.76
CA GLU A 340 -1.67 -6.38 -2.12
C GLU A 340 -2.82 -5.36 -2.04
N GLY A 341 -4.06 -5.79 -2.30
CA GLY A 341 -5.20 -4.91 -2.46
C GLY A 341 -6.08 -4.70 -1.23
N LEU A 342 -6.12 -5.65 -0.29
CA LEU A 342 -7.01 -5.63 0.88
C LEU A 342 -6.26 -5.50 2.21
N THR A 343 -5.08 -6.14 2.35
CA THR A 343 -4.35 -6.09 3.63
C THR A 343 -3.94 -4.67 4.06
N PRO A 344 -3.60 -3.71 3.16
CA PRO A 344 -3.24 -2.36 3.60
C PRO A 344 -4.41 -1.61 4.26
N VAL A 345 -5.63 -1.71 3.70
CA VAL A 345 -6.80 -1.04 4.28
C VAL A 345 -7.24 -1.73 5.57
N LEU A 346 -7.19 -3.07 5.64
CA LEU A 346 -7.49 -3.78 6.88
C LEU A 346 -6.50 -3.40 7.99
N SER A 347 -5.21 -3.34 7.68
CA SER A 347 -4.17 -2.94 8.64
C SER A 347 -4.41 -1.52 9.15
N LEU A 348 -4.66 -0.57 8.24
CA LEU A 348 -4.97 0.81 8.60
C LEU A 348 -6.19 0.92 9.53
N LEU A 349 -7.29 0.25 9.20
CA LEU A 349 -8.50 0.27 10.02
C LEU A 349 -8.30 -0.45 11.36
N THR A 350 -7.46 -1.49 11.40
CA THR A 350 -7.11 -2.24 12.62
C THR A 350 -6.30 -1.37 13.58
N GLU A 351 -5.18 -0.81 13.12
CA GLU A 351 -4.30 0.03 13.94
C GLU A 351 -5.01 1.31 14.38
N GLY A 352 -5.77 1.93 13.47
CA GLY A 352 -6.62 3.06 13.80
C GLY A 352 -7.65 2.71 14.89
N SER A 353 -8.25 1.52 14.83
CA SER A 353 -9.22 1.05 15.84
C SER A 353 -8.59 0.73 17.20
N ARG A 354 -7.32 0.33 17.26
CA ARG A 354 -6.62 0.17 18.55
C ARG A 354 -6.48 1.53 19.24
N CYS A 355 -6.03 2.55 18.51
CA CYS A 355 -5.70 3.85 19.07
C CYS A 355 -6.93 4.75 19.29
N HIS A 356 -7.90 4.74 18.37
CA HIS A 356 -9.02 5.69 18.37
C HIS A 356 -10.34 4.99 18.72
N ARG A 357 -10.86 5.26 19.93
CA ARG A 357 -12.09 4.64 20.44
C ARG A 357 -13.31 4.88 19.54
N GLU A 358 -13.49 6.11 19.06
CA GLU A 358 -14.67 6.46 18.24
C GLU A 358 -14.63 5.76 16.88
N LEU A 359 -13.44 5.62 16.27
CA LEU A 359 -13.23 4.83 15.06
C LEU A 359 -13.62 3.37 15.28
N ARG A 360 -13.13 2.75 16.36
CA ARG A 360 -13.45 1.36 16.71
C ARG A 360 -14.94 1.14 16.94
N ARG A 361 -15.60 2.03 17.70
CA ARG A 361 -17.04 1.93 17.98
C ARG A 361 -17.87 2.03 16.70
N TYR A 362 -17.53 2.97 15.83
CA TYR A 362 -18.19 3.11 14.53
C TYR A 362 -18.00 1.86 13.66
N LEU A 363 -16.76 1.42 13.47
CA LEU A 363 -16.46 0.25 12.66
C LEU A 363 -17.09 -1.03 13.23
N LYS A 364 -17.11 -1.19 14.55
CA LYS A 364 -17.84 -2.29 15.21
C LYS A 364 -19.33 -2.23 14.88
N ALA A 365 -19.96 -1.06 14.94
CA ALA A 365 -21.38 -0.92 14.64
C ALA A 365 -21.72 -1.25 13.17
N GLN A 366 -20.83 -0.92 12.23
CA GLN A 366 -21.02 -1.22 10.80
C GLN A 366 -20.68 -2.68 10.44
N VAL A 367 -19.58 -3.20 10.98
CA VAL A 367 -19.04 -4.53 10.62
C VAL A 367 -19.66 -5.64 11.45
N LEU A 368 -19.84 -5.43 12.76
CA LEU A 368 -20.32 -6.40 13.74
C LEU A 368 -21.56 -5.87 14.49
N PRO A 369 -22.67 -5.57 13.77
CA PRO A 369 -23.89 -5.10 14.43
C PRO A 369 -24.41 -6.15 15.42
N PRO A 370 -25.16 -5.75 16.47
CA PRO A 370 -25.74 -6.68 17.44
C PRO A 370 -26.49 -7.83 16.74
N LEU A 371 -26.19 -9.06 17.16
CA LEU A 371 -26.67 -10.27 16.50
C LEU A 371 -28.19 -10.39 16.61
N LYS A 372 -28.87 -10.59 15.49
CA LYS A 372 -30.30 -10.93 15.45
C LYS A 372 -30.54 -12.30 14.82
N ASP A 373 -29.78 -12.62 13.77
CA ASP A 373 -29.75 -13.94 13.17
C ASP A 373 -28.59 -14.76 13.75
N VAL A 374 -28.94 -15.89 14.36
CA VAL A 374 -28.05 -16.88 14.97
C VAL A 374 -28.28 -18.29 14.39
N LYS A 375 -29.13 -18.40 13.35
CA LYS A 375 -29.43 -19.67 12.69
C LYS A 375 -28.50 -19.93 11.51
N SER A 376 -28.04 -18.87 10.84
CA SER A 376 -27.05 -19.00 9.77
C SER A 376 -25.64 -19.06 10.33
N ARG A 377 -24.76 -19.81 9.66
CA ARG A 377 -23.34 -19.85 10.02
C ARG A 377 -22.69 -18.47 9.84
N PRO A 378 -21.75 -18.06 10.71
CA PRO A 378 -21.07 -16.77 10.63
C PRO A 378 -20.42 -16.47 9.28
N GLU A 379 -19.88 -17.47 8.58
CA GLU A 379 -19.26 -17.34 7.27
C GLU A 379 -20.26 -17.28 6.09
N VAL A 380 -21.53 -17.61 6.31
CA VAL A 380 -22.56 -17.66 5.26
C VAL A 380 -23.35 -16.36 5.23
N GLY A 381 -23.38 -15.70 4.05
CA GLY A 381 -24.13 -14.49 3.80
C GLY A 381 -23.33 -13.43 3.04
N THR A 382 -23.95 -12.27 2.84
CA THR A 382 -23.41 -11.17 2.03
C THR A 382 -23.00 -9.94 2.83
N THR A 383 -23.18 -9.96 4.17
CA THR A 383 -22.74 -8.83 5.01
C THR A 383 -21.21 -8.76 5.12
N ILE A 384 -20.68 -7.59 5.49
CA ILE A 384 -19.23 -7.40 5.72
C ILE A 384 -18.71 -8.42 6.74
N ARG A 385 -19.45 -8.68 7.83
CA ARG A 385 -19.14 -9.74 8.80
C ARG A 385 -18.91 -11.08 8.09
N ASN A 386 -19.89 -11.55 7.32
CA ASN A 386 -19.81 -12.87 6.69
C ASN A 386 -18.62 -12.96 5.72
N LYS A 387 -18.40 -11.88 4.95
CA LYS A 387 -17.26 -11.75 4.03
C LYS A 387 -15.91 -11.85 4.77
N LEU A 388 -15.74 -11.13 5.88
CA LEU A 388 -14.51 -11.14 6.67
C LEU A 388 -14.29 -12.47 7.40
N VAL A 389 -15.35 -13.09 7.95
CA VAL A 389 -15.25 -14.40 8.60
C VAL A 389 -14.79 -15.48 7.61
N ARG A 390 -15.26 -15.44 6.35
CA ARG A 390 -14.74 -16.32 5.28
C ARG A 390 -13.25 -16.11 5.02
N LEU A 391 -12.73 -14.90 5.18
CA LEU A 391 -11.31 -14.62 4.98
C LEU A 391 -10.44 -15.16 6.13
N MET A 392 -10.98 -15.40 7.33
CA MET A 392 -10.23 -15.98 8.46
C MET A 392 -9.73 -17.41 8.18
N THR A 393 -10.34 -18.11 7.22
CA THR A 393 -9.96 -19.46 6.77
C THR A 393 -9.36 -19.46 5.36
N HIS A 394 -8.95 -18.28 4.85
CA HIS A 394 -8.31 -18.15 3.54
C HIS A 394 -6.94 -18.86 3.50
N VAL A 395 -6.56 -19.34 2.31
CA VAL A 395 -5.31 -20.10 2.09
C VAL A 395 -4.05 -19.26 2.31
N ASP A 396 -4.10 -17.97 1.99
CA ASP A 396 -3.00 -17.02 2.25
C ASP A 396 -2.95 -16.62 3.73
N MET A 397 -1.80 -16.88 4.36
CA MET A 397 -1.54 -16.61 5.77
C MET A 397 -1.67 -15.12 6.13
N GLY A 398 -1.23 -14.22 5.25
CA GLY A 398 -1.29 -12.78 5.52
C GLY A 398 -2.72 -12.27 5.49
N VAL A 399 -3.50 -12.69 4.49
CA VAL A 399 -4.93 -12.34 4.39
C VAL A 399 -5.71 -12.84 5.59
N LYS A 400 -5.54 -14.12 5.96
CA LYS A 400 -6.30 -14.70 7.07
C LYS A 400 -5.96 -14.06 8.42
N GLN A 401 -4.68 -13.77 8.67
CA GLN A 401 -4.23 -13.11 9.90
C GLN A 401 -4.77 -11.68 9.97
N THR A 402 -4.66 -10.91 8.89
CA THR A 402 -5.11 -9.51 8.87
C THR A 402 -6.63 -9.40 9.06
N ALA A 403 -7.41 -10.26 8.42
CA ALA A 403 -8.87 -10.27 8.58
C ALA A 403 -9.30 -10.67 10.01
N ALA A 404 -8.67 -11.71 10.56
CA ALA A 404 -8.95 -12.16 11.92
C ALA A 404 -8.54 -11.10 12.97
N GLU A 405 -7.40 -10.45 12.78
CA GLU A 405 -6.92 -9.40 13.68
C GLU A 405 -7.85 -8.19 13.69
N PHE A 406 -8.34 -7.78 12.52
CA PHE A 406 -9.30 -6.67 12.42
C PHE A 406 -10.55 -6.95 13.24
N LEU A 407 -11.17 -8.13 13.08
CA LEU A 407 -12.35 -8.52 13.85
C LEU A 407 -12.05 -8.62 15.35
N PHE A 408 -10.88 -9.12 15.73
CA PHE A 408 -10.47 -9.23 17.12
C PHE A 408 -10.33 -7.87 17.80
N VAL A 409 -9.70 -6.89 17.13
CA VAL A 409 -9.60 -5.50 17.62
C VAL A 409 -10.98 -4.85 17.75
N LEU A 410 -11.90 -5.05 16.80
CA LEU A 410 -13.29 -4.56 16.94
C LEU A 410 -14.00 -5.19 18.15
N CYS A 411 -13.65 -6.43 18.49
CA CYS A 411 -14.09 -7.13 19.69
C CYS A 411 -13.27 -6.78 20.95
N LYS A 412 -12.48 -5.69 20.92
CA LYS A 412 -11.61 -5.24 22.03
C LYS A 412 -10.66 -6.33 22.52
N GLU A 413 -10.19 -7.13 21.57
CA GLU A 413 -9.30 -8.26 21.79
C GLU A 413 -9.82 -9.26 22.83
N SER A 414 -11.15 -9.38 23.00
CA SER A 414 -11.77 -10.38 23.86
C SER A 414 -12.11 -11.63 23.06
N VAL A 415 -11.66 -12.79 23.54
CA VAL A 415 -11.94 -14.09 22.90
C VAL A 415 -13.44 -14.35 22.87
N ASP A 416 -14.14 -14.18 23.99
CA ASP A 416 -15.59 -14.43 24.07
C ASP A 416 -16.39 -13.57 23.09
N ASN A 417 -16.05 -12.27 23.01
CA ASN A 417 -16.68 -11.37 22.06
C ASN A 417 -16.38 -11.76 20.61
N LEU A 418 -15.15 -12.19 20.29
CA LEU A 418 -14.83 -12.67 18.95
C LEU A 418 -15.66 -13.92 18.60
N LEU A 419 -15.65 -14.92 19.49
CA LEU A 419 -16.34 -16.20 19.29
C LEU A 419 -17.84 -16.03 19.06
N LYS A 420 -18.47 -15.09 19.76
CA LYS A 420 -19.87 -14.70 19.54
C LYS A 420 -20.15 -14.36 18.08
N TYR A 421 -19.25 -13.64 17.40
CA TYR A 421 -19.47 -13.18 16.02
C TYR A 421 -18.91 -14.10 14.94
N THR A 422 -17.92 -14.93 15.24
CA THR A 422 -17.18 -15.71 14.23
C THR A 422 -17.35 -17.22 14.36
N GLY A 423 -17.70 -17.73 15.55
CA GLY A 423 -17.55 -19.13 15.91
C GLY A 423 -16.10 -19.54 16.13
N TYR A 424 -15.87 -20.56 16.96
CA TYR A 424 -14.53 -21.01 17.33
C TYR A 424 -13.78 -21.63 16.16
N GLY A 425 -14.44 -22.36 15.26
CA GLY A 425 -13.80 -22.98 14.10
C GLY A 425 -13.08 -21.97 13.20
N ASN A 426 -13.69 -20.80 12.95
CA ASN A 426 -13.10 -19.73 12.16
C ASN A 426 -12.01 -18.96 12.94
N ALA A 427 -12.19 -18.79 14.26
CA ALA A 427 -11.26 -18.04 15.12
C ALA A 427 -10.03 -18.84 15.57
N ALA A 428 -10.09 -20.18 15.56
CA ALA A 428 -9.06 -21.05 16.11
C ALA A 428 -7.66 -20.72 15.59
N GLY A 429 -7.51 -20.44 14.29
CA GLY A 429 -6.22 -20.08 13.70
C GLY A 429 -5.59 -18.82 14.31
N LEU A 430 -6.40 -17.82 14.65
CA LEU A 430 -5.94 -16.61 15.35
C LEU A 430 -5.59 -16.92 16.81
N LEU A 431 -6.46 -17.67 17.50
CA LEU A 431 -6.28 -18.00 18.92
C LEU A 431 -5.01 -18.83 19.15
N VAL A 432 -4.72 -19.81 18.26
CA VAL A 432 -3.44 -20.54 18.28
C VAL A 432 -2.26 -19.58 18.13
N ALA A 433 -2.31 -18.68 17.13
CA ALA A 433 -1.21 -17.78 16.82
C ALA A 433 -0.93 -16.75 17.93
N ARG A 434 -1.94 -16.46 18.77
CA ARG A 434 -1.85 -15.52 19.90
C ARG A 434 -1.71 -16.21 21.26
N GLY A 435 -1.71 -17.54 21.33
CA GLY A 435 -1.70 -18.26 22.61
C GLY A 435 -2.95 -18.00 23.44
N LEU A 436 -4.11 -17.84 22.81
CA LEU A 436 -5.39 -17.49 23.46
C LEU A 436 -6.42 -18.63 23.39
N LEU A 437 -5.97 -19.87 23.23
CA LEU A 437 -6.86 -21.05 23.18
C LEU A 437 -7.56 -21.33 24.51
N ALA A 438 -6.94 -20.94 25.63
CA ALA A 438 -7.54 -21.02 26.96
C ALA A 438 -8.56 -19.90 27.23
N GLY A 439 -8.82 -19.03 26.24
CA GLY A 439 -9.65 -17.82 26.40
C GLY A 439 -8.83 -16.62 26.84
N GLY A 440 -9.53 -15.58 27.33
CA GLY A 440 -8.91 -14.36 27.84
C GLY A 440 -9.04 -13.16 26.91
N ARG A 441 -8.09 -12.24 27.04
CA ARG A 441 -8.05 -10.97 26.30
C ARG A 441 -6.62 -10.70 25.84
N GLY A 442 -6.47 -9.98 24.72
CA GLY A 442 -5.18 -9.48 24.26
C GLY A 442 -4.57 -8.43 25.20
N GLU A 443 -3.35 -7.99 24.86
CA GLU A 443 -2.52 -7.12 25.72
C GLU A 443 -3.00 -5.66 25.75
N THR A 444 -3.74 -5.22 24.72
CA THR A 444 -4.16 -3.83 24.59
C THR A 444 -5.24 -3.47 25.62
N GLN A 445 -5.09 -2.33 26.30
CA GLN A 445 -6.08 -1.84 27.26
C GLN A 445 -7.27 -1.19 26.55
N TYR A 446 -8.48 -1.64 26.88
CA TYR A 446 -9.73 -1.15 26.33
C TYR A 446 -10.69 -0.68 27.43
N SER A 447 -11.66 0.15 27.06
CA SER A 447 -12.77 0.50 27.96
C SER A 447 -13.64 -0.72 28.27
N GLU A 448 -14.35 -0.68 29.41
CA GLU A 448 -15.29 -1.73 29.83
C GLU A 448 -16.32 -2.08 28.76
N ASP A 449 -16.78 -3.34 28.79
CA ASP A 449 -17.70 -3.90 27.81
C ASP A 449 -19.12 -3.39 28.01
N GLU A 450 -19.70 -2.89 26.92
CA GLU A 450 -21.12 -2.56 26.84
C GLU A 450 -21.85 -3.84 26.43
N ASP A 451 -22.94 -4.19 27.15
CA ASP A 451 -23.77 -5.35 26.82
C ASP A 451 -24.38 -5.15 25.43
N SER A 452 -23.87 -5.90 24.45
CA SER A 452 -24.37 -5.91 23.07
C SER A 452 -25.24 -7.14 22.78
N ASP A 453 -25.60 -7.91 23.79
CA ASP A 453 -26.47 -9.06 23.65
C ASP A 453 -27.91 -8.57 23.43
N THR A 454 -28.46 -8.92 22.26
CA THR A 454 -29.88 -8.72 21.97
C THR A 454 -30.72 -9.76 22.72
N GLU A 455 -32.00 -9.49 22.92
CA GLU A 455 -32.91 -10.45 23.54
C GLU A 455 -33.00 -11.76 22.72
N GLU A 456 -32.95 -11.64 21.39
CA GLU A 456 -32.89 -12.79 20.48
C GLU A 456 -31.63 -13.62 20.72
N TYR A 457 -30.47 -12.98 20.87
CA TYR A 457 -29.21 -13.68 21.15
C TYR A 457 -29.23 -14.34 22.55
N LYS A 458 -29.71 -13.62 23.58
CA LYS A 458 -29.79 -14.15 24.96
C LYS A 458 -30.63 -15.43 25.04
N SER A 459 -31.76 -15.46 24.34
CA SER A 459 -32.63 -16.65 24.30
C SER A 459 -32.02 -17.83 23.54
N ALA A 460 -31.24 -17.56 22.49
CA ALA A 460 -30.63 -18.60 21.66
C ALA A 460 -29.26 -19.08 22.16
N LYS A 461 -28.54 -18.29 22.96
CA LYS A 461 -27.18 -18.56 23.45
C LYS A 461 -26.96 -20.00 23.98
N PRO A 462 -27.88 -20.61 24.77
CA PRO A 462 -27.71 -21.99 25.25
C PRO A 462 -27.70 -23.05 24.14
N PHE A 463 -28.27 -22.74 22.97
CA PHE A 463 -28.45 -23.65 21.84
C PHE A 463 -27.43 -23.42 20.71
N ILE A 464 -26.56 -22.41 20.84
CA ILE A 464 -25.53 -22.12 19.84
C ILE A 464 -24.37 -23.10 20.02
N ASN A 465 -23.99 -23.80 18.95
CA ASN A 465 -22.79 -24.61 18.93
C ASN A 465 -21.56 -23.66 18.95
N PRO A 466 -20.66 -23.74 19.96
CA PRO A 466 -19.51 -22.84 20.05
C PRO A 466 -18.52 -22.96 18.88
N ILE A 467 -18.44 -24.14 18.26
CA ILE A 467 -17.53 -24.43 17.14
C ILE A 467 -18.02 -23.72 15.89
N THR A 468 -19.30 -23.89 15.55
CA THR A 468 -19.87 -23.39 14.30
C THR A 468 -20.53 -22.02 14.44
N GLY A 469 -20.74 -21.53 15.66
CA GLY A 469 -21.27 -20.19 15.94
C GLY A 469 -22.74 -19.98 15.55
N HIS A 470 -23.51 -21.06 15.35
CA HIS A 470 -24.94 -21.00 15.03
C HIS A 470 -25.73 -22.07 15.79
N VAL A 471 -27.05 -21.89 15.84
CA VAL A 471 -27.99 -22.91 16.33
C VAL A 471 -28.12 -23.98 15.26
N GLU A 472 -27.65 -25.18 15.57
CA GLU A 472 -27.74 -26.35 14.68
C GLU A 472 -29.12 -27.00 14.82
N GLU A 473 -29.70 -27.38 13.68
CA GLU A 473 -30.86 -28.26 13.70
C GLU A 473 -30.40 -29.63 14.21
N PRO A 474 -31.16 -30.28 15.12
CA PRO A 474 -30.78 -31.58 15.65
C PRO A 474 -30.68 -32.58 14.51
N MET A 475 -29.47 -33.07 14.25
CA MET A 475 -29.25 -34.13 13.28
C MET A 475 -29.84 -35.45 13.81
N PRO A 476 -30.40 -36.29 12.93
CA PRO A 476 -30.81 -37.64 13.31
C PRO A 476 -29.63 -38.38 13.93
N ASN A 477 -29.82 -39.06 15.06
CA ASN A 477 -28.72 -39.80 15.66
C ASN A 477 -28.34 -40.96 14.72
N PRO A 478 -27.11 -41.03 14.21
CA PRO A 478 -26.71 -42.08 13.26
C PRO A 478 -26.72 -43.49 13.88
N ILE A 479 -26.90 -43.56 15.20
CA ILE A 479 -26.87 -44.78 16.02
C ILE A 479 -28.28 -45.16 16.52
N GLU A 480 -29.33 -44.41 16.16
CA GLU A 480 -30.72 -44.71 16.55
C GLU A 480 -31.22 -46.03 15.95
N ASP A 481 -30.83 -46.34 14.72
CA ASP A 481 -31.24 -47.57 14.02
C ASP A 481 -30.29 -48.77 14.24
N MET A 482 -29.25 -48.62 15.08
CA MET A 482 -28.27 -49.69 15.37
C MET A 482 -28.64 -50.49 16.62
N THR A 483 -28.46 -51.80 16.58
CA THR A 483 -28.58 -52.67 17.77
C THR A 483 -27.40 -52.43 18.73
N GLU A 484 -27.55 -52.81 20.01
CA GLU A 484 -26.45 -52.68 21.00
C GLU A 484 -25.17 -53.43 20.56
N GLU A 485 -25.31 -54.64 20.02
CA GLU A 485 -24.18 -55.41 19.47
C GLU A 485 -23.47 -54.67 18.32
N GLN A 486 -24.23 -53.99 17.45
CA GLN A 486 -23.65 -53.19 16.36
C GLN A 486 -22.93 -51.95 16.89
N LYS A 487 -23.44 -51.34 17.97
CA LYS A 487 -22.80 -50.19 18.63
C LYS A 487 -21.47 -50.60 19.24
N GLU A 488 -21.43 -51.73 19.95
CA GLU A 488 -20.21 -52.27 20.54
C GLU A 488 -19.17 -52.62 19.46
N TYR A 489 -19.60 -53.28 18.38
CA TYR A 489 -18.71 -53.63 17.27
C TYR A 489 -18.09 -52.41 16.58
N GLU A 490 -18.89 -51.38 16.28
CA GLU A 490 -18.35 -50.14 15.68
C GLU A 490 -17.47 -49.36 16.67
N ALA A 491 -17.79 -49.37 17.97
CA ALA A 491 -16.94 -48.76 19.00
C ALA A 491 -15.57 -49.45 19.11
N GLU A 492 -15.52 -50.77 19.10
CA GLU A 492 -14.27 -51.55 19.12
C GLU A 492 -13.44 -51.28 17.86
N LYS A 493 -14.08 -51.26 16.71
CA LYS A 493 -13.45 -50.93 15.42
C LYS A 493 -12.86 -49.51 15.43
N LEU A 494 -13.57 -48.54 15.99
CA LEU A 494 -13.13 -47.15 16.09
C LEU A 494 -11.95 -47.02 17.06
N ALA A 495 -12.00 -47.71 18.21
CA ALA A 495 -10.90 -47.78 19.18
C ALA A 495 -9.62 -48.40 18.56
N ASN A 496 -9.77 -49.51 17.84
CA ASN A 496 -8.67 -50.16 17.11
C ASN A 496 -8.07 -49.24 16.04
N MET A 497 -8.91 -48.43 15.39
CA MET A 497 -8.45 -47.46 14.39
C MET A 497 -7.69 -46.30 15.04
N PHE A 498 -8.16 -45.75 16.18
CA PHE A 498 -7.43 -44.75 16.95
C PHE A 498 -6.08 -45.27 17.45
N ASP A 499 -6.02 -46.47 18.04
CA ASP A 499 -4.78 -47.09 18.51
C ASP A 499 -3.78 -47.27 17.35
N LYS A 500 -4.25 -47.75 16.19
CA LYS A 500 -3.41 -47.89 15.00
C LYS A 500 -2.84 -46.56 14.52
N LEU A 501 -3.65 -45.50 14.45
CA LEU A 501 -3.22 -44.17 14.03
C LEU A 501 -2.24 -43.54 15.05
N SER A 502 -2.49 -43.73 16.34
CA SER A 502 -1.62 -43.24 17.42
C SER A 502 -0.27 -43.95 17.41
N ARG A 503 -0.23 -45.29 17.27
CA ARG A 503 1.03 -46.07 17.20
C ARG A 503 1.88 -45.75 15.98
N GLN A 504 1.23 -45.33 14.88
CA GLN A 504 1.91 -44.89 13.67
C GLN A 504 2.34 -43.41 13.72
N ASN A 505 2.13 -42.71 14.84
CA ASN A 505 2.38 -41.28 15.02
C ASN A 505 1.67 -40.40 13.97
N LEU A 506 0.55 -40.86 13.43
CA LEU A 506 -0.28 -40.09 12.49
C LEU A 506 -1.17 -39.08 13.22
N ILE A 507 -1.60 -39.43 14.43
CA ILE A 507 -2.35 -38.55 15.32
C ILE A 507 -1.64 -38.51 16.68
N ARG A 508 -1.63 -37.33 17.31
CA ARG A 508 -1.13 -37.16 18.67
C ARG A 508 -2.14 -36.32 19.47
N PRO A 509 -2.64 -36.79 20.62
CA PRO A 509 -3.47 -35.98 21.50
C PRO A 509 -2.71 -34.75 21.98
N MET A 510 -3.34 -33.58 21.88
CA MET A 510 -2.78 -32.31 22.34
C MET A 510 -3.70 -31.71 23.40
N GLY A 511 -3.12 -31.12 24.45
CA GLY A 511 -3.79 -30.28 25.43
C GLY A 511 -3.44 -28.81 25.27
N VAL A 512 -4.27 -27.93 25.82
CA VAL A 512 -4.01 -26.50 25.94
C VAL A 512 -3.42 -26.23 27.32
N ARG A 513 -2.24 -25.63 27.36
CA ARG A 513 -1.58 -25.22 28.62
C ARG A 513 -2.26 -23.98 29.23
N PRO A 514 -2.01 -23.67 30.52
CA PRO A 514 -2.52 -22.44 31.14
C PRO A 514 -2.07 -21.15 30.43
N ASP A 515 -0.92 -21.18 29.75
CA ASP A 515 -0.40 -20.10 28.91
C ASP A 515 -1.07 -20.02 27.50
N GLY A 516 -2.06 -20.89 27.25
CA GLY A 516 -2.82 -20.96 26.00
C GLY A 516 -2.07 -21.57 24.81
N THR A 517 -0.88 -22.13 25.01
CA THR A 517 -0.13 -22.86 23.99
C THR A 517 -0.57 -24.32 23.88
N LEU A 518 -0.31 -24.95 22.73
CA LEU A 518 -0.60 -26.37 22.51
C LEU A 518 0.61 -27.23 22.87
N ALA A 519 0.40 -28.22 23.71
CA ALA A 519 1.41 -29.23 24.05
C ALA A 519 0.79 -30.63 24.01
N PRO A 520 1.60 -31.70 23.89
CA PRO A 520 1.12 -33.06 24.02
C PRO A 520 0.30 -33.26 25.30
N LEU A 521 -0.80 -34.00 25.21
CA LEU A 521 -1.75 -34.16 26.32
C LEU A 521 -1.05 -34.70 27.58
N GLU A 522 -0.05 -35.56 27.43
CA GLU A 522 0.73 -36.11 28.54
C GLU A 522 1.46 -35.02 29.33
N GLU A 523 1.94 -33.97 28.66
CA GLU A 523 2.65 -32.85 29.29
C GLU A 523 1.68 -31.93 30.02
N THR A 524 0.49 -31.70 29.47
CA THR A 524 -0.54 -30.85 30.12
C THR A 524 -1.18 -31.50 31.34
N LEU A 525 -1.16 -32.83 31.45
CA LEU A 525 -1.71 -33.57 32.59
C LEU A 525 -0.70 -33.69 33.74
N CYS A 526 0.58 -33.38 33.50
CA CYS A 526 1.66 -33.54 34.47
C CYS A 526 2.00 -32.27 35.27
N ASP A 527 1.38 -31.12 34.99
CA ASP A 527 1.47 -29.93 35.86
C ASP A 527 0.53 -30.12 37.06
N PRO A 528 1.02 -30.38 38.29
CA PRO A 528 0.19 -30.37 39.47
C PRO A 528 -0.26 -28.94 39.75
N PRO A 529 -1.40 -28.70 40.43
CA PRO A 529 -1.65 -27.39 41.00
C PRO A 529 -0.50 -27.06 41.95
N GLU A 530 0.14 -25.91 41.77
CA GLU A 530 1.02 -25.35 42.80
C GLU A 530 0.21 -25.28 44.09
N ASP A 531 0.60 -26.07 45.10
CA ASP A 531 0.14 -25.92 46.46
C ASP A 531 0.47 -24.50 46.90
N ASN A 532 -0.50 -23.58 46.79
CA ASN A 532 -0.56 -22.38 47.62
C ASN A 532 -0.75 -22.84 49.07
N SER A 533 0.34 -23.35 49.66
CA SER A 533 0.53 -23.33 51.09
C SER A 533 1.12 -21.96 51.43
N GLU A 534 0.24 -20.95 51.50
CA GLU A 534 0.48 -19.82 52.38
C GLU A 534 0.69 -20.40 53.77
N SER A 535 1.96 -20.43 54.17
CA SER A 535 2.40 -20.65 55.53
C SER A 535 1.92 -19.46 56.36
N ASP A 536 0.71 -19.58 56.91
CA ASP A 536 0.36 -18.92 58.16
C ASP A 536 1.24 -19.50 59.27
N SER A 537 2.27 -18.75 59.66
CA SER A 537 2.82 -18.81 61.02
C SER A 537 3.53 -17.49 61.37
N ASP A 538 2.87 -16.77 62.28
CA ASP A 538 3.32 -15.76 63.27
C ASP A 538 4.54 -14.86 62.98
#